data_AF-A0A846GQW2-F1
#
_entry.id   AF-A0A846GQW2-F1
#
_cell.length_a   1.000
_cell.length_b   1.000
_cell.length_c   1.000
_cell.angle_alpha   90.00
_cell.angle_beta   90.00
_cell.angle_gamma   90.00
#
_symmetry.space_group_name_H-M   'P 1'
#
loop_
_entity.id
_entity.type
_entity.pdbx_description
1 polymer ?
#
loop_
_entity_poly.entity_id
_entity_poly.type
_entity_poly.pdbx_seq_one_letter_code
_entity_poly.pdbx_strand_id
1 'polypeptide(L)'
;MKENFDQAFQPLSKKKSLSIYYRLIVKNSQICSGQKLFVFLIIACVKQTWDNTSFINGIKSKLRQFNLPDYQIYEVITETYLRGIKLLESGEEIEKPRAWIRRTSFNVIREMSRKQKNKQKKEKSWDANFKEHQIALEDSNSLDSENSEEENFKLLELALQKLEPKDNKLIVLRHIKGLSWKQVVNHLASKGEDITEASARQRGNRALKRLRKIFFELKKHNQ
;
A
#
# COMPACT_ATOMS: atom_id res chain seq x y z
N MET A 1 -23.87 -5.39 5.85
CA MET A 1 -23.29 -6.51 5.07
C MET A 1 -21.84 -6.21 4.68
N LYS A 2 -20.92 -6.07 5.64
CA LYS A 2 -19.49 -5.77 5.39
C LYS A 2 -18.53 -6.64 6.23
N GLU A 3 -19.01 -7.70 6.87
CA GLU A 3 -18.25 -8.41 7.91
C GLU A 3 -17.63 -9.75 7.52
N ASN A 4 -17.57 -10.11 6.23
CA ASN A 4 -17.05 -11.44 5.83
C ASN A 4 -15.75 -11.44 5.01
N PHE A 5 -15.03 -10.31 4.91
CA PHE A 5 -13.80 -10.26 4.11
C PHE A 5 -12.51 -10.54 4.89
N ASP A 6 -12.50 -10.31 6.21
CA ASP A 6 -11.26 -10.36 7.01
C ASP A 6 -10.93 -11.74 7.60
N GLN A 7 -11.86 -12.70 7.59
CA GLN A 7 -11.60 -14.04 8.12
C GLN A 7 -10.91 -15.01 7.13
N ALA A 8 -10.61 -14.59 5.90
CA ALA A 8 -10.02 -15.48 4.87
C ALA A 8 -8.48 -15.50 4.84
N PHE A 9 -7.78 -14.75 5.71
CA PHE A 9 -6.33 -14.53 5.67
C PHE A 9 -5.52 -15.30 6.73
N GLN A 10 -6.01 -16.44 7.22
CA GLN A 10 -5.19 -17.39 7.98
C GLN A 10 -4.41 -18.32 7.01
N PRO A 11 -3.19 -18.79 7.34
CA PRO A 11 -2.33 -19.56 6.45
C PRO A 11 -2.90 -20.96 6.23
N LEU A 12 -3.89 -21.07 5.35
CA LEU A 12 -4.46 -22.34 4.92
C LEU A 12 -3.47 -23.06 4.01
N SER A 13 -3.14 -24.29 4.39
CA SER A 13 -2.41 -25.27 3.59
C SER A 13 -2.69 -25.13 2.08
N LYS A 14 -1.59 -24.98 1.31
CA LYS A 14 -1.49 -24.52 -0.08
C LYS A 14 -2.50 -25.10 -1.09
N LYS A 15 -3.11 -26.26 -0.80
CA LYS A 15 -4.07 -26.93 -1.69
C LYS A 15 -5.54 -26.52 -1.47
N LYS A 16 -5.93 -26.13 -0.25
CA LYS A 16 -7.35 -25.86 0.08
C LYS A 16 -7.78 -24.44 -0.30
N SER A 17 -6.90 -23.46 -0.17
CA SER A 17 -7.18 -22.04 -0.48
C SER A 17 -7.54 -21.83 -1.97
N LEU A 18 -6.84 -22.49 -2.88
CA LEU A 18 -7.05 -22.34 -4.33
C LEU A 18 -8.40 -22.92 -4.80
N SER A 19 -8.88 -24.03 -4.21
CA SER A 19 -10.17 -24.64 -4.58
C SER A 19 -11.36 -23.74 -4.24
N ILE A 20 -11.27 -23.03 -3.12
CA ILE A 20 -12.31 -22.10 -2.66
C ILE A 20 -12.31 -20.84 -3.54
N TYR A 21 -11.13 -20.29 -3.85
CA TYR A 21 -10.97 -19.17 -4.78
C TYR A 21 -11.53 -19.50 -6.17
N TYR A 22 -11.30 -20.72 -6.66
CA TYR A 22 -11.81 -21.21 -7.95
C TYR A 22 -13.33 -21.30 -8.00
N ARG A 23 -13.96 -21.80 -6.93
CA ARG A 23 -15.44 -21.91 -6.84
C ARG A 23 -16.13 -20.55 -6.76
N LEU A 24 -15.48 -19.56 -6.15
CA LEU A 24 -16.00 -18.19 -6.04
C LEU A 24 -15.92 -17.43 -7.37
N ILE A 25 -14.82 -17.57 -8.12
CA ILE A 25 -14.64 -16.89 -9.42
C ILE A 25 -15.57 -17.47 -10.49
N VAL A 26 -15.72 -18.81 -10.55
CA VAL A 26 -16.57 -19.49 -11.55
C VAL A 26 -18.06 -19.25 -11.32
N LYS A 27 -18.50 -19.01 -10.08
CA LYS A 27 -19.92 -18.76 -9.77
C LYS A 27 -20.39 -17.33 -10.07
N ASN A 28 -19.48 -16.35 -10.13
CA ASN A 28 -19.83 -14.93 -10.24
C ASN A 28 -19.64 -14.31 -11.63
N SER A 29 -19.18 -15.09 -12.63
CA SER A 29 -18.85 -14.56 -13.95
C SER A 29 -19.91 -14.92 -15.01
N GLN A 30 -20.77 -13.95 -15.35
CA GLN A 30 -21.60 -13.97 -16.57
C GLN A 30 -20.71 -13.77 -17.81
N ILE A 31 -19.96 -14.81 -18.19
CA ILE A 31 -19.08 -14.77 -19.37
C ILE A 31 -19.77 -15.52 -20.52
N CYS A 32 -19.82 -14.93 -21.72
CA CYS A 32 -20.40 -15.54 -22.91
C CYS A 32 -19.68 -16.85 -23.30
N SER A 33 -20.40 -17.80 -23.89
CA SER A 33 -19.96 -19.19 -24.13
C SER A 33 -18.61 -19.32 -24.86
N GLY A 34 -18.27 -18.40 -25.78
CA GLY A 34 -16.97 -18.36 -26.47
C GLY A 34 -15.78 -17.92 -25.60
N GLN A 35 -16.00 -17.02 -24.64
CA GLN A 35 -14.96 -16.52 -23.72
C GLN A 35 -14.68 -17.51 -22.57
N LYS A 36 -15.62 -18.39 -22.23
CA LYS A 36 -15.44 -19.41 -21.19
C LYS A 36 -14.29 -20.36 -21.51
N LEU A 37 -14.16 -20.79 -22.76
CA LEU A 37 -13.07 -21.67 -23.22
C LEU A 37 -11.70 -20.98 -23.17
N PHE A 38 -11.65 -19.68 -23.48
CA PHE A 38 -10.43 -18.89 -23.44
C PHE A 38 -9.97 -18.59 -22.01
N VAL A 39 -10.90 -18.26 -21.10
CA VAL A 39 -10.64 -18.14 -19.66
C VAL A 39 -10.19 -19.49 -19.09
N PHE A 40 -10.78 -20.60 -19.51
CA PHE A 40 -10.33 -21.94 -19.12
C PHE A 40 -8.92 -22.25 -19.64
N LEU A 41 -8.59 -21.84 -20.87
CA LEU A 41 -7.26 -21.99 -21.48
C LEU A 41 -6.21 -21.12 -20.81
N ILE A 42 -6.54 -19.88 -20.43
CA ILE A 42 -5.63 -19.02 -19.65
C ILE A 42 -5.50 -19.53 -18.22
N ILE A 43 -6.57 -20.00 -17.58
CA ILE A 43 -6.46 -20.59 -16.24
C ILE A 43 -5.67 -21.91 -16.29
N ALA A 44 -5.87 -22.75 -17.30
CA ALA A 44 -5.08 -23.96 -17.52
C ALA A 44 -3.62 -23.63 -17.86
N CYS A 45 -3.38 -22.62 -18.68
CA CYS A 45 -2.04 -22.13 -19.01
C CYS A 45 -1.36 -21.51 -17.79
N VAL A 46 -2.09 -20.74 -16.98
CA VAL A 46 -1.60 -20.16 -15.73
C VAL A 46 -1.29 -21.29 -14.77
N LYS A 47 -2.19 -22.26 -14.56
CA LYS A 47 -1.95 -23.46 -13.74
C LYS A 47 -0.72 -24.23 -14.20
N GLN A 48 -0.50 -24.33 -15.51
CA GLN A 48 0.71 -24.93 -16.09
C GLN A 48 1.96 -24.02 -15.96
N THR A 49 1.80 -22.70 -15.78
CA THR A 49 2.89 -21.76 -15.47
C THR A 49 3.25 -21.70 -13.99
N TRP A 50 2.35 -22.07 -13.07
CA TRP A 50 2.65 -22.23 -11.64
C TRP A 50 3.64 -23.38 -11.40
N ASP A 51 3.61 -24.40 -12.26
CA ASP A 51 4.60 -25.50 -12.27
C ASP A 51 5.80 -25.20 -13.18
N ASN A 52 5.85 -24.03 -13.83
CA ASN A 52 6.90 -23.69 -14.76
C ASN A 52 8.03 -22.94 -14.05
N THR A 53 8.98 -23.71 -13.53
CA THR A 53 10.20 -23.23 -12.85
C THR A 53 10.92 -22.13 -13.64
N SER A 54 10.92 -22.20 -14.98
CA SER A 54 11.56 -21.18 -15.82
C SER A 54 10.89 -19.80 -15.74
N PHE A 55 9.57 -19.76 -15.62
CA PHE A 55 8.82 -18.50 -15.49
C PHE A 55 9.04 -17.88 -14.11
N ILE A 56 8.94 -18.69 -13.05
CA ILE A 56 9.18 -18.24 -11.67
C ILE A 56 10.63 -17.76 -11.50
N ASN A 57 11.61 -18.49 -12.05
CA ASN A 57 13.01 -18.07 -12.03
C ASN A 57 13.23 -16.78 -12.81
N GLY A 58 12.51 -16.59 -13.93
CA GLY A 58 12.48 -15.33 -14.66
C GLY A 58 11.99 -14.16 -13.79
N ILE A 59 10.88 -14.34 -13.07
CA ILE A 59 10.35 -13.34 -12.13
C ILE A 59 11.38 -13.06 -11.02
N LYS A 60 11.92 -14.09 -10.37
CA LYS A 60 12.95 -13.95 -9.31
C LYS A 60 14.16 -13.17 -9.79
N SER A 61 14.69 -13.54 -10.95
CA SER A 61 15.83 -12.83 -11.57
C SER A 61 15.52 -11.34 -11.75
N LYS A 62 14.31 -11.01 -12.22
CA LYS A 62 13.88 -9.61 -12.38
C LYS A 62 13.66 -8.90 -11.04
N LEU A 63 13.06 -9.55 -10.05
CA LEU A 63 12.90 -8.97 -8.71
C LEU A 63 14.27 -8.57 -8.13
N ARG A 64 15.25 -9.48 -8.20
CA ARG A 64 16.64 -9.20 -7.79
C ARG A 64 17.27 -8.05 -8.55
N GLN A 65 17.08 -7.97 -9.87
CA GLN A 65 17.56 -6.83 -10.68
C GLN A 65 17.00 -5.48 -10.20
N PHE A 66 15.80 -5.46 -9.63
CA PHE A 66 15.17 -4.25 -9.10
C PHE A 66 15.33 -4.07 -7.58
N ASN A 67 16.13 -4.92 -6.92
CA ASN A 67 16.30 -4.97 -5.47
C ASN A 67 14.96 -5.12 -4.71
N LEU A 68 14.06 -5.93 -5.27
CA LEU A 68 12.80 -6.33 -4.66
C LEU A 68 12.95 -7.73 -4.06
N PRO A 69 12.31 -8.00 -2.90
CA PRO A 69 12.47 -9.28 -2.22
C PRO A 69 11.75 -10.43 -2.94
N ASP A 70 12.37 -11.61 -2.91
CA ASP A 70 11.86 -12.81 -3.60
C ASP A 70 10.46 -13.25 -3.11
N TYR A 71 10.01 -12.86 -1.91
CA TYR A 71 8.65 -13.22 -1.44
C TYR A 71 7.53 -12.50 -2.23
N GLN A 72 7.84 -11.46 -2.99
CA GLN A 72 6.87 -10.70 -3.81
C GLN A 72 6.45 -11.41 -5.10
N ILE A 73 6.98 -12.60 -5.40
CA ILE A 73 6.61 -13.37 -6.59
C ILE A 73 5.10 -13.54 -6.71
N TYR A 74 4.42 -13.88 -5.61
CA TYR A 74 2.97 -14.09 -5.62
C TYR A 74 2.20 -12.81 -5.93
N GLU A 75 2.67 -11.66 -5.44
CA GLU A 75 2.08 -10.37 -5.75
C GLU A 75 2.19 -10.06 -7.25
N VAL A 76 3.37 -10.31 -7.85
CA VAL A 76 3.59 -10.14 -9.29
C VAL A 76 2.67 -11.03 -10.11
N ILE A 77 2.54 -12.30 -9.73
CA ILE A 77 1.68 -13.26 -10.45
C ILE A 77 0.21 -12.87 -10.33
N THR A 78 -0.26 -12.58 -9.12
CA THR A 78 -1.65 -12.18 -8.87
C THR A 78 -2.02 -10.92 -9.64
N GLU A 79 -1.19 -9.88 -9.57
CA GLU A 79 -1.43 -8.62 -10.30
C GLU A 79 -1.41 -8.83 -11.82
N THR A 80 -0.47 -9.64 -12.33
CA THR A 80 -0.43 -10.00 -13.77
C THR A 80 -1.74 -10.69 -14.20
N TYR A 81 -2.23 -11.61 -13.38
CA TYR A 81 -3.47 -12.34 -13.62
C TYR A 81 -4.69 -11.41 -13.61
N LEU A 82 -4.78 -10.52 -12.62
CA LEU A 82 -5.87 -9.54 -12.53
C LEU A 82 -5.91 -8.61 -13.74
N ARG A 83 -4.75 -8.21 -14.28
CA ARG A 83 -4.69 -7.44 -15.53
C ARG A 83 -5.18 -8.24 -16.73
N GLY A 84 -4.90 -9.54 -16.75
CA GLY A 84 -5.38 -10.44 -17.81
C GLY A 84 -6.89 -10.57 -17.78
N ILE A 85 -7.49 -10.76 -16.59
CA ILE A 85 -8.94 -10.78 -16.43
C ILE A 85 -9.56 -9.48 -16.94
N LYS A 86 -9.05 -8.33 -16.50
CA LYS A 86 -9.59 -7.02 -16.91
C LYS A 86 -9.55 -6.81 -18.43
N LEU A 87 -8.50 -7.27 -19.10
CA LEU A 87 -8.38 -7.20 -20.55
C LEU A 87 -9.43 -8.08 -21.25
N LEU A 88 -9.66 -9.29 -20.72
CA LEU A 88 -10.68 -10.18 -21.27
C LEU A 88 -12.10 -9.67 -21.02
N GLU A 89 -12.34 -9.06 -19.86
CA GLU A 89 -13.61 -8.43 -19.51
C GLU A 89 -13.91 -7.22 -20.39
N SER A 90 -12.90 -6.49 -20.89
CA SER A 90 -13.09 -5.41 -21.87
C SER A 90 -13.40 -5.92 -23.28
N GLY A 91 -13.36 -7.23 -23.51
CA GLY A 91 -13.57 -7.85 -24.82
C GLY A 91 -12.33 -7.87 -25.70
N GLU A 92 -11.17 -7.46 -25.18
CA GLU A 92 -9.90 -7.55 -25.88
C GLU A 92 -9.33 -8.97 -25.82
N GLU A 93 -8.64 -9.38 -26.89
CA GLU A 93 -7.98 -10.68 -26.96
C GLU A 93 -6.49 -10.59 -26.58
N ILE A 94 -5.99 -11.59 -25.87
CA ILE A 94 -4.57 -11.70 -25.54
C ILE A 94 -3.85 -12.51 -26.62
N GLU A 95 -3.23 -11.80 -27.56
CA GLU A 95 -2.31 -12.44 -28.51
C GLU A 95 -1.06 -12.98 -27.80
N LYS A 96 -0.66 -14.21 -28.16
CA LYS A 96 0.53 -14.90 -27.63
C LYS A 96 0.60 -14.84 -26.08
N PRO A 97 -0.30 -15.54 -25.37
CA PRO A 97 -0.46 -15.42 -23.90
C PRO A 97 0.84 -15.58 -23.10
N ARG A 98 1.73 -16.49 -23.49
CA ARG A 98 3.02 -16.68 -22.82
C ARG A 98 3.93 -15.44 -22.89
N ALA A 99 3.98 -14.79 -24.05
CA ALA A 99 4.77 -13.57 -24.23
C ALA A 99 4.12 -12.39 -23.49
N TRP A 100 2.80 -12.29 -23.57
CA TRP A 100 2.02 -11.29 -22.85
C TRP A 100 2.24 -11.39 -21.33
N ILE A 101 2.10 -12.57 -20.73
CA ILE A 101 2.30 -12.77 -19.29
C ILE A 101 3.70 -12.33 -18.87
N ARG A 102 4.75 -12.75 -19.59
CA ARG A 102 6.14 -12.34 -19.27
C ARG A 102 6.32 -10.82 -19.33
N ARG A 103 5.78 -10.17 -20.36
CA ARG A 103 5.83 -8.72 -20.53
C ARG A 103 5.07 -8.00 -19.41
N THR A 104 3.87 -8.47 -19.09
CA THR A 104 3.01 -7.89 -18.06
C THR A 104 3.60 -8.06 -16.67
N SER A 105 4.12 -9.25 -16.32
CA SER A 105 4.82 -9.46 -15.05
C SER A 105 6.04 -8.55 -14.90
N PHE A 106 6.81 -8.35 -15.97
CA PHE A 106 7.93 -7.41 -15.93
C PHE A 106 7.48 -5.96 -15.73
N ASN A 107 6.37 -5.54 -16.36
CA ASN A 107 5.78 -4.22 -16.13
C ASN A 107 5.34 -4.05 -14.68
N VAL A 108 4.70 -5.07 -14.09
CA VAL A 108 4.31 -5.08 -12.68
C VAL A 108 5.53 -4.90 -11.77
N ILE A 109 6.61 -5.67 -11.98
CA ILE A 109 7.87 -5.53 -11.22
C ILE A 109 8.43 -4.10 -11.33
N ARG A 110 8.44 -3.53 -12.54
CA ARG A 110 8.91 -2.16 -12.78
C ARG A 110 8.06 -1.13 -12.02
N GLU A 111 6.74 -1.31 -11.99
CA GLU A 111 5.83 -0.46 -11.22
C GLU A 111 6.06 -0.59 -9.71
N MET A 112 6.25 -1.81 -9.20
CA MET A 112 6.59 -2.06 -7.79
C MET A 112 7.89 -1.36 -7.41
N SER A 113 8.94 -1.48 -8.23
CA SER A 113 10.21 -0.78 -8.01
C SER A 113 10.04 0.74 -8.01
N ARG A 114 9.25 1.30 -8.94
CA ARG A 114 8.93 2.73 -8.95
C ARG A 114 8.20 3.17 -7.68
N LYS A 115 7.23 2.39 -7.21
CA LYS A 115 6.50 2.65 -5.97
C LYS A 115 7.45 2.63 -4.75
N GLN A 116 8.33 1.63 -4.67
CA GLN A 116 9.33 1.53 -3.60
C GLN A 116 10.31 2.71 -3.64
N LYS A 117 10.85 3.06 -4.80
CA LYS A 117 11.73 4.22 -4.97
C LYS A 117 11.03 5.53 -4.60
N ASN A 118 9.76 5.69 -4.97
CA ASN A 118 8.97 6.85 -4.59
C ASN A 118 8.69 6.89 -3.08
N LYS A 119 8.47 5.74 -2.45
CA LYS A 119 8.34 5.63 -0.99
C LYS A 119 9.64 6.02 -0.30
N GLN A 120 10.76 5.45 -0.72
CA GLN A 120 12.10 5.80 -0.23
C GLN A 120 12.46 7.27 -0.48
N LYS A 121 12.07 7.85 -1.63
CA LYS A 121 12.31 9.26 -1.92
C LYS A 121 11.45 10.17 -1.05
N LYS A 122 10.21 9.76 -0.73
CA LYS A 122 9.37 10.45 0.25
C LYS A 122 9.99 10.36 1.64
N GLU A 123 10.43 9.17 2.07
CA GLU A 123 11.14 8.95 3.34
C GLU A 123 12.43 9.79 3.42
N LYS A 124 13.28 9.76 2.39
CA LYS A 124 14.50 10.60 2.31
C LYS A 124 14.23 12.10 2.25
N SER A 125 13.12 12.52 1.64
CA SER A 125 12.68 13.93 1.65
C SER A 125 12.21 14.38 3.04
N TRP A 126 11.66 13.45 3.83
CA TRP A 126 11.43 13.66 5.26
C TRP A 126 12.74 13.64 6.07
N ASP A 127 13.69 12.76 5.73
CA ASP A 127 14.97 12.58 6.46
C ASP A 127 16.06 13.63 6.18
N ALA A 128 15.97 14.38 5.09
CA ALA A 128 16.91 15.50 4.86
C ALA A 128 16.77 16.60 5.92
N ASN A 129 15.66 16.63 6.66
CA ASN A 129 15.44 17.46 7.84
C ASN A 129 15.73 16.73 9.18
N PHE A 130 16.19 15.48 9.13
CA PHE A 130 16.27 14.56 10.28
C PHE A 130 17.69 14.06 10.59
N LYS A 131 18.64 14.23 9.65
CA LYS A 131 20.01 13.68 9.79
C LYS A 131 20.94 14.35 10.81
N GLU A 132 20.48 15.32 11.59
CA GLU A 132 21.32 15.89 12.66
C GLU A 132 21.21 15.14 14.00
N HIS A 133 20.27 14.18 14.17
CA HIS A 133 19.99 13.59 15.48
C HIS A 133 19.85 12.06 15.58
N GLN A 134 20.34 11.27 14.62
CA GLN A 134 20.32 9.80 14.74
C GLN A 134 21.68 9.14 14.47
N ILE A 135 22.69 9.54 15.24
CA ILE A 135 23.83 8.66 15.56
C ILE A 135 23.74 8.38 17.06
N ALA A 136 22.86 7.45 17.44
CA ALA A 136 22.85 6.72 18.72
C ALA A 136 21.46 6.11 18.90
N LEU A 137 21.26 4.86 18.44
CA LEU A 137 20.28 3.90 18.96
C LEU A 137 20.42 2.61 18.13
N GLU A 138 21.56 1.95 18.31
CA GLU A 138 21.63 0.50 18.21
C GLU A 138 21.51 -0.04 19.64
N ASP A 139 20.85 -1.21 19.75
CA ASP A 139 20.70 -2.06 20.92
C ASP A 139 19.73 -1.66 22.04
N SER A 140 18.47 -2.09 21.89
CA SER A 140 17.78 -2.84 22.96
C SER A 140 16.47 -3.45 22.44
N ASN A 141 16.50 -4.73 22.07
CA ASN A 141 15.32 -5.59 22.11
C ASN A 141 14.94 -5.79 23.59
N SER A 142 13.81 -5.24 24.05
CA SER A 142 13.19 -5.59 25.33
C SER A 142 11.68 -5.72 25.17
N LEU A 143 11.12 -6.70 25.88
CA LEU A 143 9.75 -7.23 25.82
C LEU A 143 8.67 -6.31 26.44
N ASP A 144 8.82 -4.99 26.36
CA ASP A 144 7.91 -3.98 26.95
C ASP A 144 7.10 -3.19 25.90
N SER A 145 6.84 -3.79 24.73
CA SER A 145 6.31 -3.08 23.57
C SER A 145 4.89 -2.52 23.76
N GLU A 146 4.04 -3.16 24.56
CA GLU A 146 2.62 -2.77 24.67
C GLU A 146 2.41 -1.51 25.54
N ASN A 147 3.10 -1.39 26.68
CA ASN A 147 3.03 -0.18 27.52
C ASN A 147 3.61 1.06 26.82
N SER A 148 4.68 0.88 26.04
CA SER A 148 5.32 1.97 25.30
C SER A 148 4.39 2.58 24.24
N GLU A 149 3.54 1.78 23.59
CA GLU A 149 2.60 2.29 22.58
C GLU A 149 1.51 3.17 23.20
N GLU A 150 0.89 2.75 24.30
CA GLU A 150 -0.15 3.53 24.98
C GLU A 150 0.38 4.88 25.50
N GLU A 151 1.59 4.89 26.04
CA GLU A 151 2.27 6.12 26.48
C GLU A 151 2.55 7.07 25.30
N ASN A 152 3.02 6.53 24.17
CA ASN A 152 3.22 7.31 22.96
C ASN A 152 1.89 7.87 22.42
N PHE A 153 0.78 7.14 22.53
CA PHE A 153 -0.54 7.66 22.15
C PHE A 153 -1.00 8.82 23.04
N LYS A 154 -0.86 8.70 24.36
CA LYS A 154 -1.16 9.78 25.32
C LYS A 154 -0.31 11.02 25.06
N LEU A 155 0.98 10.83 24.78
CA LEU A 155 1.88 11.91 24.41
C LEU A 155 1.48 12.60 23.09
N LEU A 156 1.05 11.82 22.10
CA LEU A 156 0.56 12.36 20.82
C LEU A 156 -0.72 13.17 21.02
N GLU A 157 -1.63 12.71 21.86
CA GLU A 157 -2.84 13.44 22.21
C GLU A 157 -2.52 14.79 22.87
N LEU A 158 -1.62 14.79 23.87
CA LEU A 158 -1.14 16.01 24.51
C LEU A 158 -0.44 16.96 23.51
N ALA A 159 0.36 16.40 22.60
CA ALA A 159 1.03 17.20 21.57
C ALA A 159 0.02 17.85 20.60
N LEU A 160 -1.05 17.14 20.26
CA LEU A 160 -2.14 17.69 19.45
C LEU A 160 -2.89 18.80 20.20
N GLN A 161 -3.14 18.66 21.50
CA GLN A 161 -3.79 19.68 22.33
C GLN A 161 -2.95 20.95 22.47
N LYS A 162 -1.61 20.81 22.51
CA LYS A 162 -0.67 21.96 22.56
C LYS A 162 -0.48 22.66 21.21
N LEU A 163 -0.94 22.07 20.11
CA LEU A 163 -0.81 22.66 18.79
C LEU A 163 -1.82 23.80 18.60
N GLU A 164 -1.45 24.83 17.82
CA GLU A 164 -2.36 25.94 17.51
C GLU A 164 -3.68 25.42 16.93
N PRO A 165 -4.87 25.93 17.34
CA PRO A 165 -6.16 25.37 16.92
C PRO A 165 -6.34 25.26 15.41
N LYS A 166 -5.82 26.23 14.65
CA LYS A 166 -5.83 26.23 13.18
C LYS A 166 -4.99 25.11 12.58
N ASP A 167 -3.85 24.82 13.19
CA ASP A 167 -2.92 23.76 12.76
C ASP A 167 -3.46 22.38 13.16
N ASN A 168 -3.98 22.23 14.38
CA ASN A 168 -4.65 21.01 14.84
C ASN A 168 -5.79 20.63 13.90
N LYS A 169 -6.67 21.59 13.57
CA LYS A 169 -7.80 21.39 12.66
C LYS A 169 -7.35 20.84 11.29
N LEU A 170 -6.27 21.37 10.72
CA LEU A 170 -5.70 20.88 9.46
C LEU A 170 -5.20 19.43 9.58
N ILE A 171 -4.49 19.11 10.67
CA ILE A 171 -3.97 17.76 10.94
C ILE A 171 -5.12 16.76 11.07
N VAL A 172 -6.13 17.09 11.88
CA VAL A 172 -7.30 16.22 12.11
C VAL A 172 -8.03 15.95 10.81
N LEU A 173 -8.36 16.99 10.02
CA LEU A 173 -9.09 16.83 8.77
C LEU A 173 -8.31 15.97 7.76
N ARG A 174 -7.00 16.19 7.65
CA ARG A 174 -6.17 15.50 6.65
C ARG A 174 -5.82 14.06 7.06
N HIS A 175 -5.37 13.85 8.28
CA HIS A 175 -4.75 12.60 8.71
C HIS A 175 -5.70 11.70 9.50
N ILE A 176 -6.59 12.27 10.31
CA ILE A 176 -7.54 11.48 11.11
C ILE A 176 -8.81 11.21 10.30
N LYS A 177 -9.38 12.25 9.65
CA LYS A 177 -10.58 12.10 8.81
C LYS A 177 -10.28 11.68 7.37
N GLY A 178 -9.00 11.58 6.99
CA GLY A 178 -8.57 11.07 5.69
C GLY A 178 -8.98 11.93 4.48
N LEU A 179 -9.31 13.22 4.67
CA LEU A 179 -9.80 14.06 3.58
C LEU A 179 -8.69 14.42 2.58
N SER A 180 -9.03 14.48 1.29
CA SER A 180 -8.16 15.08 0.27
C SER A 180 -7.93 16.57 0.53
N TRP A 181 -6.81 17.13 0.08
CA TRP A 181 -6.56 18.57 0.27
C TRP A 181 -7.64 19.46 -0.36
N LYS A 182 -8.19 19.06 -1.51
CA LYS A 182 -9.38 19.69 -2.10
C LYS A 182 -10.59 19.66 -1.15
N GLN A 183 -10.88 18.51 -0.53
CA GLN A 183 -11.96 18.40 0.45
C GLN A 183 -11.68 19.20 1.73
N VAL A 184 -10.42 19.26 2.19
CA VAL A 184 -10.01 20.08 3.35
C VAL A 184 -10.29 21.55 3.07
N VAL A 185 -9.88 22.05 1.91
CA VAL A 185 -10.17 23.44 1.48
C VAL A 185 -11.66 23.70 1.45
N ASN A 186 -12.45 22.83 0.80
CA ASN A 186 -13.90 22.99 0.75
C ASN A 186 -14.54 23.00 2.15
N HIS A 187 -14.02 22.19 3.08
CA HIS A 187 -14.50 22.17 4.46
C HIS A 187 -14.11 23.40 5.27
N LEU A 188 -13.00 24.06 4.92
CA LEU A 188 -12.58 25.33 5.54
C LEU A 188 -13.37 26.49 4.95
N ALA A 189 -13.59 26.49 3.63
CA ALA A 189 -14.39 27.49 2.94
C ALA A 189 -15.84 27.52 3.45
N SER A 190 -16.44 26.35 3.71
CA SER A 190 -17.79 26.27 4.31
C SER A 190 -17.88 26.82 5.74
N LYS A 191 -16.73 27.06 6.40
CA LYS A 191 -16.61 27.67 7.72
C LYS A 191 -16.09 29.11 7.67
N GLY A 192 -16.03 29.72 6.48
CA GLY A 192 -15.58 31.10 6.27
C GLY A 192 -14.06 31.27 6.18
N GLU A 193 -13.28 30.18 6.09
CA GLU A 193 -11.83 30.24 5.85
C GLU A 193 -11.54 29.88 4.39
N ASP A 194 -11.38 30.89 3.53
CA ASP A 194 -11.03 30.64 2.13
C ASP A 194 -9.52 30.58 1.94
N ILE A 195 -9.01 29.41 1.54
CA ILE A 195 -7.59 29.19 1.30
C ILE A 195 -7.38 28.30 0.08
N THR A 196 -6.29 28.53 -0.65
CA THR A 196 -5.95 27.68 -1.80
C THR A 196 -5.44 26.30 -1.36
N GLU A 197 -5.57 25.30 -2.22
CA GLU A 197 -5.06 23.94 -1.95
C GLU A 197 -3.55 23.92 -1.70
N ALA A 198 -2.79 24.75 -2.42
CA ALA A 198 -1.35 24.91 -2.21
C ALA A 198 -1.04 25.47 -0.82
N SER A 199 -1.79 26.49 -0.38
CA SER A 199 -1.66 27.07 0.96
C SER A 199 -2.03 26.07 2.05
N ALA A 200 -3.13 25.33 1.89
CA ALA A 200 -3.56 24.28 2.82
C ALA A 200 -2.48 23.19 2.99
N ARG A 201 -1.88 22.74 1.88
CA ARG A 201 -0.76 21.78 1.89
C ARG A 201 0.45 22.31 2.65
N GLN A 202 0.87 23.54 2.36
CA GLN A 202 2.03 24.15 3.01
C GLN A 202 1.79 24.36 4.51
N ARG A 203 0.60 24.85 4.88
CA ARG A 203 0.18 24.99 6.29
C ARG A 203 0.16 23.63 7.00
N GLY A 204 -0.43 22.61 6.39
CA GLY A 204 -0.44 21.25 6.95
C GLY A 204 0.97 20.67 7.15
N ASN A 205 1.89 20.90 6.22
CA ASN A 205 3.28 20.48 6.39
C ASN A 205 3.98 21.22 7.55
N ARG A 206 3.72 22.53 7.73
CA ARG A 206 4.24 23.30 8.87
C ARG A 206 3.64 22.82 10.19
N ALA A 207 2.34 22.56 10.22
CA ALA A 207 1.62 22.00 11.37
C ALA A 207 2.21 20.64 11.78
N LEU A 208 2.50 19.75 10.82
CA LEU A 208 3.15 18.46 11.09
C LEU A 208 4.55 18.63 11.71
N LYS A 209 5.35 19.57 11.20
CA LYS A 209 6.68 19.86 11.75
C LYS A 209 6.58 20.35 13.21
N ARG A 210 5.64 21.26 13.49
CA ARG A 210 5.38 21.77 14.85
C ARG A 210 4.90 20.66 15.79
N LEU A 211 3.94 19.84 15.35
CA LEU A 211 3.43 18.70 16.12
C LEU A 211 4.55 17.74 16.52
N ARG A 212 5.43 17.39 15.58
CA ARG A 212 6.58 16.53 15.87
C ARG A 212 7.51 17.14 16.91
N LYS A 213 7.82 18.44 16.78
CA LYS A 213 8.67 19.14 17.74
C LYS A 213 8.09 19.04 19.15
N ILE A 214 6.80 19.36 19.31
CA ILE A 214 6.11 19.27 20.60
C ILE A 214 6.11 17.84 21.13
N PHE A 215 5.85 16.85 20.29
CA PHE A 215 5.84 15.44 20.67
C PHE A 215 7.19 14.98 21.24
N PHE A 216 8.30 15.29 20.56
CA PHE A 216 9.63 14.90 21.02
C PHE A 216 10.09 15.69 22.26
N GLU A 217 9.70 16.96 22.39
CA GLU A 217 9.92 17.73 23.62
C GLU A 217 9.20 17.07 24.82
N LEU A 218 7.92 16.71 24.66
CA LEU A 218 7.17 16.01 25.69
C LEU A 218 7.77 14.65 26.03
N LYS A 219 8.20 13.89 25.01
CA LYS A 219 8.84 12.59 25.21
C LYS A 219 10.14 12.70 26.00
N LYS A 220 10.95 13.73 25.74
CA LYS A 220 12.20 14.00 26.45
C LYS A 220 11.97 14.35 27.94
N HIS A 221 10.86 14.99 28.27
CA HIS A 221 10.52 15.35 29.65
C HIS A 221 9.95 14.19 30.49
N ASN A 222 9.50 13.10 29.85
CA ASN A 222 8.92 11.94 30.51
C ASN A 222 9.89 10.74 30.62
N GLN A 223 11.16 10.90 30.22
CA GLN A 223 12.25 9.95 30.43
C GLN A 223 13.14 10.42 31.58
#